data_AF-A0AAW7YW85-F1
#
_entry.id   AF-A0AAW7YW85-F1
#
_cell.length_a   1.000
_cell.length_b   1.000
_cell.length_c   1.000
_cell.angle_alpha   90.00
_cell.angle_beta   90.00
_cell.angle_gamma   90.00
#
_symmetry.space_group_name_H-M   'P 1'
#
loop_
_entity.id
_entity.type
_entity.pdbx_description
1 polymer ?
#
loop_
_entity_poly.entity_id
_entity_poly.type
_entity_poly.pdbx_seq_one_letter_code
_entity_poly.pdbx_strand_id
1 'polypeptide(L)'
;MAIEVIGDFIGVVAEREENAIRAMKELKVHWKPNPDLPDLTDLAHAVRANPSTQRTLLDEGDVETAIENAEQRMQRTYVWPYQMHASIGPSCGVADVSTNKVTVWSGTQNPHLLRADLA
;
A
#
# COMPACT_ATOMS: atom_id res chain seq x y z
N MET A 1 24.81 -15.79 -8.36
CA MET A 1 23.37 -15.47 -8.43
C MET A 1 22.66 -16.27 -7.37
N ALA A 2 21.79 -15.65 -6.59
CA ALA A 2 21.01 -16.30 -5.54
C ALA A 2 19.53 -15.91 -5.64
N ILE A 3 18.66 -16.77 -5.10
CA ILE A 3 17.22 -16.53 -4.98
C ILE A 3 16.90 -16.56 -3.49
N GLU A 4 16.21 -15.54 -3.00
CA GLU A 4 15.76 -15.44 -1.61
C GLU A 4 14.24 -15.49 -1.57
N VAL A 5 13.66 -16.25 -0.63
CA VAL A 5 12.20 -16.39 -0.49
C VAL A 5 11.81 -16.13 0.96
N ILE A 6 10.93 -15.14 1.18
CA ILE A 6 10.38 -14.78 2.48
C ILE A 6 8.87 -14.66 2.34
N GLY A 7 8.14 -15.71 2.73
CA GLY A 7 6.68 -15.77 2.52
C GLY A 7 6.34 -15.65 1.03
N ASP A 8 5.53 -14.65 0.69
CA ASP A 8 5.13 -14.36 -0.70
C ASP A 8 6.11 -13.40 -1.41
N PHE A 9 7.22 -13.03 -0.78
CA PHE A 9 8.29 -12.25 -1.41
C PHE A 9 9.37 -13.16 -1.98
N ILE A 10 9.74 -12.94 -3.24
CA ILE A 10 10.85 -13.61 -3.91
C ILE A 10 11.82 -12.56 -4.46
N GLY A 11 13.08 -12.63 -4.03
CA GLY A 11 14.16 -11.76 -4.46
C GLY A 11 15.19 -12.48 -5.33
N VAL A 12 15.80 -11.74 -6.27
CA VAL A 12 16.92 -12.21 -7.09
C VAL A 12 18.14 -11.35 -6.80
N VAL A 13 19.28 -12.00 -6.52
CA VAL A 13 20.54 -11.32 -6.23
C VAL A 13 21.57 -11.66 -7.31
N ALA A 14 22.13 -10.63 -7.93
CA ALA A 14 23.21 -10.76 -8.91
C ALA A 14 24.19 -9.58 -8.81
N GLU A 15 25.41 -9.77 -9.30
CA GLU A 15 26.47 -8.74 -9.29
C GLU A 15 26.17 -7.55 -10.21
N ARG A 16 25.33 -7.76 -11.23
CA ARG A 16 24.95 -6.74 -12.24
C ARG A 16 23.44 -6.70 -12.40
N GLU A 17 22.90 -5.50 -12.59
CA GLU A 17 21.45 -5.25 -12.68
C GLU A 17 20.82 -6.04 -13.83
N GLU A 18 21.41 -6.01 -15.02
CA GLU A 18 20.90 -6.71 -16.20
C GLU A 18 20.85 -8.23 -16.02
N ASN A 19 21.74 -8.79 -15.19
CA ASN A 19 21.71 -10.22 -14.85
C ASN A 19 20.57 -10.52 -13.87
N ALA A 20 20.35 -9.65 -12.87
CA ALA A 20 19.22 -9.78 -11.96
C ALA A 20 17.88 -9.67 -12.73
N ILE A 21 17.77 -8.72 -13.67
CA ILE A 21 16.58 -8.56 -14.51
C ILE A 21 16.35 -9.78 -15.40
N ARG A 22 17.39 -10.31 -16.05
CA ARG A 22 17.25 -11.52 -16.88
C ARG A 22 16.79 -12.71 -16.04
N ALA A 23 17.43 -12.94 -14.89
CA ALA A 23 17.09 -14.03 -13.99
C ALA A 23 15.66 -13.91 -13.43
N MET A 24 15.23 -12.69 -13.06
CA MET A 24 13.84 -12.42 -12.65
C MET A 24 12.84 -12.82 -13.74
N LYS A 25 13.12 -12.52 -15.02
CA LYS A 25 12.25 -12.86 -16.15
C LYS A 25 12.21 -14.37 -16.46
N GLU A 26 13.31 -15.08 -16.19
CA GLU A 26 13.41 -16.53 -16.42
C GLU A 26 12.90 -17.36 -15.24
N LEU A 27 12.69 -16.74 -14.07
CA LEU A 27 12.26 -17.42 -12.86
C LEU A 27 10.87 -18.03 -13.04
N LYS A 28 10.77 -19.35 -12.87
CA LYS A 28 9.50 -20.07 -12.88
C LYS A 28 8.93 -20.13 -11.48
N VAL A 29 7.83 -19.42 -11.24
CA VAL A 29 7.13 -19.38 -9.95
C VAL A 29 5.71 -19.91 -10.11
N HIS A 30 5.30 -20.76 -9.16
CA HIS A 30 3.92 -21.22 -9.04
C HIS A 30 3.27 -20.54 -7.83
N TRP A 31 2.45 -19.54 -8.10
CA TRP A 31 1.70 -18.80 -7.07
C TRP A 31 0.39 -19.52 -6.74
N LYS A 32 -0.10 -19.30 -5.52
CA LYS A 32 -1.47 -19.66 -5.16
C LYS A 32 -2.46 -18.78 -5.97
N PRO A 33 -3.69 -19.27 -6.22
CA PRO A 33 -4.73 -18.43 -6.82
C PRO A 33 -4.96 -17.18 -5.97
N ASN A 34 -5.04 -16.03 -6.62
CA ASN A 34 -5.44 -14.78 -5.97
C ASN A 34 -6.97 -14.74 -5.83
N PRO A 35 -7.51 -14.08 -4.78
CA PRO A 35 -8.93 -13.78 -4.71
C PRO A 35 -9.36 -12.88 -5.88
N ASP A 36 -10.63 -12.95 -6.24
CA ASP A 36 -11.21 -12.08 -7.26
C ASP A 36 -11.07 -10.61 -6.84
N LEU A 37 -10.66 -9.77 -7.80
CA LEU A 37 -10.61 -8.34 -7.59
C LEU A 37 -12.02 -7.75 -7.74
N PRO A 38 -12.38 -6.72 -6.94
CA PRO A 38 -13.66 -6.06 -7.10
C PRO A 38 -13.75 -5.41 -8.49
N ASP A 39 -14.94 -5.47 -9.09
CA ASP A 39 -15.23 -4.73 -10.31
C ASP A 39 -15.20 -3.23 -10.03
N LEU A 40 -14.36 -2.51 -10.76
CA LEU A 40 -14.17 -1.07 -10.60
C LEU A 40 -15.00 -0.25 -11.61
N THR A 41 -15.86 -0.87 -12.42
CA THR A 41 -16.79 -0.15 -13.31
C THR A 41 -17.82 0.68 -12.53
N ASP A 42 -18.27 0.20 -11.37
CA ASP A 42 -18.98 0.98 -10.35
C ASP A 42 -18.08 1.21 -9.12
N LEU A 43 -17.26 2.25 -9.21
CA LEU A 43 -16.30 2.62 -8.16
C LEU A 43 -16.97 2.99 -6.83
N ALA A 44 -18.17 3.57 -6.88
CA ALA A 44 -18.91 3.97 -5.68
C ALA A 44 -19.35 2.73 -4.89
N HIS A 45 -19.85 1.72 -5.60
CA HIS A 45 -20.21 0.43 -5.01
C HIS A 45 -18.97 -0.30 -4.51
N ALA A 46 -17.90 -0.39 -5.32
CA ALA A 46 -16.67 -1.09 -4.96
C ALA A 46 -16.06 -0.57 -3.65
N VAL A 47 -15.98 0.77 -3.49
CA VAL A 47 -15.45 1.38 -2.26
C VAL A 47 -16.35 1.09 -1.05
N ARG A 48 -17.68 1.13 -1.22
CA ARG A 48 -18.63 0.87 -0.12
C ARG A 48 -18.71 -0.60 0.30
N ALA A 49 -18.55 -1.52 -0.65
CA ALA A 49 -18.63 -2.96 -0.41
C ALA A 49 -17.40 -3.52 0.31
N ASN A 50 -16.31 -2.74 0.40
CA ASN A 50 -15.13 -3.15 1.15
C ASN A 50 -15.48 -3.43 2.62
N PRO A 51 -14.98 -4.54 3.18
CA PRO A 51 -15.17 -4.84 4.59
C PRO A 51 -14.72 -3.66 5.45
N SER A 52 -15.64 -3.12 6.24
CA SER A 52 -15.38 -1.99 7.12
C SER A 52 -16.17 -2.15 8.40
N THR A 53 -15.61 -1.63 9.49
CA THR A 53 -16.30 -1.51 10.77
C THR A 53 -16.70 -0.06 10.92
N GLN A 54 -18.00 0.22 10.98
CA GLN A 54 -18.48 1.57 11.20
C GLN A 54 -18.01 2.04 12.57
N ARG A 55 -17.43 3.24 12.61
CA ARG A 55 -17.00 3.91 13.83
C ARG A 55 -17.62 5.30 13.84
N THR A 56 -18.42 5.57 14.86
CA THR A 56 -18.88 6.93 15.14
C THR A 56 -17.68 7.79 15.50
N LEU A 57 -17.47 8.86 14.74
CA LEU A 57 -16.35 9.79 14.96
C LEU A 57 -16.67 10.83 16.03
N LEU A 58 -17.91 11.32 16.01
CA LEU A 58 -18.44 12.33 16.91
C LEU A 58 -19.96 12.12 17.01
N ASP A 59 -20.49 12.22 18.22
CA ASP A 59 -21.91 12.20 18.52
C ASP A 59 -22.16 13.34 19.51
N GLU A 60 -22.71 14.45 19.03
CA GLU A 60 -22.81 15.69 19.80
C GLU A 60 -24.07 16.45 19.40
N GLY A 61 -24.87 16.84 20.41
CA GLY A 61 -26.13 17.54 20.22
C GLY A 61 -27.30 16.61 19.86
N ASP A 62 -28.38 17.20 19.35
CA ASP A 62 -29.57 16.49 18.86
C ASP A 62 -29.63 16.68 17.34
N VAL A 63 -28.98 15.76 16.62
CA VAL A 63 -28.82 15.82 15.16
C VAL A 63 -30.16 15.62 14.46
N GLU A 64 -31.00 14.74 14.99
CA GLU A 64 -32.33 14.42 14.49
C GLU A 64 -33.22 15.66 14.49
N THR A 65 -33.35 16.34 15.63
CA THR A 65 -34.14 17.58 15.76
C THR A 65 -33.57 18.69 14.87
N ALA A 66 -32.25 18.81 14.75
CA ALA A 66 -31.62 19.80 13.88
C ALA A 66 -31.94 19.56 12.39
N ILE A 67 -31.92 18.30 11.94
CA ILE A 67 -32.30 17.92 10.57
C ILE A 67 -33.81 18.13 10.34
N GLU A 68 -34.63 17.86 11.36
CA GLU A 68 -36.08 18.05 11.30
C GLU A 68 -36.49 19.50 11.09
N ASN A 69 -35.83 20.42 11.80
CA ASN A 69 -36.13 21.84 11.77
C ASN A 69 -35.35 22.62 10.69
N ALA A 70 -34.54 21.96 9.87
CA ALA A 70 -33.79 22.62 8.81
C ALA A 70 -34.74 23.18 7.74
N GLU A 71 -34.62 24.48 7.42
CA GLU A 71 -35.39 25.15 6.36
C GLU A 71 -35.21 24.44 5.00
N GLN A 72 -34.01 23.94 4.73
CA GLN A 72 -33.70 23.14 3.55
C GLN A 72 -32.75 21.98 3.88
N ARG A 73 -33.15 20.76 3.49
CA ARG A 73 -32.29 19.57 3.55
C ARG A 73 -31.53 19.38 2.24
N MET A 74 -30.22 19.11 2.31
CA MET A 74 -29.35 18.90 1.15
C MET A 74 -28.73 17.51 1.17
N GLN A 75 -29.51 16.49 0.80
CA GLN A 75 -28.98 15.14 0.66
C GLN A 75 -28.02 15.08 -0.55
N ARG A 76 -26.80 14.61 -0.31
CA ARG A 76 -25.75 14.47 -1.33
C ARG A 76 -25.02 13.15 -1.13
N THR A 77 -24.46 12.65 -2.22
CA THR A 77 -23.58 11.49 -2.21
C THR A 77 -22.26 11.89 -2.82
N TYR A 78 -21.18 11.57 -2.12
CA TYR A 78 -19.82 11.83 -2.56
C TYR A 78 -19.06 10.51 -2.62
N VAL A 79 -18.13 10.42 -3.56
CA VAL A 79 -17.24 9.28 -3.72
C VAL A 79 -15.82 9.82 -3.66
N TRP A 80 -15.02 9.25 -2.76
CA TRP A 80 -13.58 9.51 -2.71
C TRP A 80 -12.85 8.25 -3.17
N PRO A 81 -12.36 8.22 -4.41
CA PRO A 81 -11.71 7.04 -4.94
C PRO A 81 -10.29 6.89 -4.37
N TYR A 82 -9.74 5.68 -4.48
CA TYR A 82 -8.32 5.45 -4.21
C TYR A 82 -7.46 6.31 -5.11
N GLN A 83 -6.41 6.89 -4.51
CA GLN A 83 -5.43 7.69 -5.21
C GLN A 83 -4.06 7.05 -5.05
N MET A 84 -3.32 6.99 -6.13
CA MET A 84 -1.92 6.58 -6.09
C MET A 84 -1.07 7.81 -5.76
N HIS A 85 -0.09 7.64 -4.88
CA HIS A 85 0.91 8.69 -4.58
C HIS A 85 1.65 9.16 -5.84
N ALA A 86 1.84 8.25 -6.81
CA ALA A 86 2.39 8.53 -8.13
C ALA A 86 3.72 9.32 -8.09
N SER A 87 4.62 8.92 -7.18
CA SER A 87 5.96 9.47 -7.07
C SER A 87 6.67 9.42 -8.44
N ILE A 88 7.39 10.50 -8.78
CA ILE A 88 8.10 10.62 -10.07
C ILE A 88 9.16 9.52 -10.24
N GLY A 89 9.82 9.14 -9.14
CA GLY A 89 10.79 8.04 -9.11
C GLY A 89 10.24 6.81 -8.38
N PRO A 90 10.68 5.59 -8.76
CA PRO A 90 10.33 4.38 -8.03
C PRO A 90 10.97 4.38 -6.62
N SER A 91 10.44 3.53 -5.75
CA SER A 91 11.14 3.19 -4.50
C SER A 91 12.54 2.64 -4.81
N CYS A 92 13.54 3.14 -4.08
CA CYS A 92 14.94 2.75 -4.25
C CYS A 92 15.63 2.70 -2.89
N GLY A 93 16.51 1.71 -2.73
CA GLY A 93 17.35 1.55 -1.56
C GLY A 93 18.75 1.05 -1.95
N VAL A 94 19.78 1.63 -1.34
CA VAL A 94 21.17 1.18 -1.48
C VAL A 94 21.71 0.92 -0.09
N ALA A 95 22.35 -0.24 0.10
CA ALA A 95 22.96 -0.62 1.37
C ALA A 95 24.45 -0.85 1.18
N ASP A 96 25.25 -0.24 2.04
CA ASP A 96 26.67 -0.53 2.23
C ASP A 96 26.82 -1.27 3.57
N VAL A 97 27.23 -2.53 3.49
CA VAL A 97 27.27 -3.48 4.61
C VAL A 97 28.74 -3.80 4.92
N SER A 98 29.15 -3.49 6.16
CA SER A 98 30.45 -3.87 6.72
C SER A 98 30.24 -4.74 7.96
N THR A 99 31.31 -5.35 8.47
CA THR A 99 31.26 -6.25 9.63
C THR A 99 30.57 -5.65 10.87
N ASN A 100 30.71 -4.34 11.08
CA ASN A 100 30.25 -3.67 12.31
C ASN A 100 29.17 -2.59 12.07
N LYS A 101 28.84 -2.31 10.80
CA LYS A 101 27.95 -1.20 10.44
C LYS A 101 27.27 -1.46 9.10
N VAL A 102 25.99 -1.12 9.05
CA VAL A 102 25.23 -0.99 7.80
C VAL A 102 24.87 0.48 7.62
N THR A 103 25.14 1.01 6.43
CA THR A 103 24.63 2.32 5.98
C THR A 103 23.59 2.08 4.90
N VAL A 104 22.38 2.61 5.07
CA VAL A 104 21.30 2.49 4.08
C VAL A 104 20.87 3.87 3.61
N TRP A 105 20.86 4.08 2.30
CA TRP A 105 20.20 5.20 1.64
C TRP A 105 18.88 4.71 1.08
N SER A 106 17.77 5.34 1.46
CA SER A 106 16.42 4.94 1.04
C SER A 106 15.53 6.16 0.90
N GLY A 107 14.60 6.11 -0.07
CA GLY A 107 13.54 7.11 -0.25
C GLY A 107 12.42 7.00 0.79
N THR A 108 12.76 6.87 2.08
CA THR A 108 11.80 6.71 3.18
C THR A 108 11.44 8.07 3.81
N GLN A 109 10.19 8.20 4.26
CA GLN A 109 9.74 9.33 5.08
C GLN A 109 9.97 9.11 6.58
N ASN A 110 10.38 7.91 7.00
CA ASN A 110 10.56 7.56 8.41
C ASN A 110 11.87 6.75 8.64
N PRO A 111 13.03 7.42 8.63
CA PRO A 111 14.33 6.74 8.72
C PRO A 111 14.58 6.06 10.07
N HIS A 112 13.96 6.52 11.16
CA HIS A 112 14.15 5.94 12.49
C HIS A 112 13.40 4.61 12.65
N LEU A 113 12.16 4.52 12.17
CA LEU A 113 11.44 3.24 12.15
C LEU A 113 12.07 2.27 11.17
N LEU A 114 12.47 2.73 9.97
CA LEU A 114 13.18 1.89 9.01
C LEU A 114 14.44 1.26 9.64
N ARG A 115 15.21 2.05 10.41
CA ARG A 115 16.38 1.51 11.14
C ARG A 115 15.99 0.43 12.15
N ALA A 116 14.86 0.60 12.85
CA ALA A 116 14.39 -0.39 13.82
C ALA A 116 13.91 -1.68 13.13
N ASP A 117 13.28 -1.59 11.95
CA ASP A 117 12.85 -2.76 11.16
C ASP A 117 14.02 -3.56 10.58
N LEU A 118 15.18 -2.93 10.38
CA LEU A 118 16.39 -3.55 9.82
C LEU A 118 17.33 -4.16 10.87
N ALA A 119 17.16 -3.84 12.15
CA ALA A 119 18.05 -4.22 13.25
C ALA A 119 17.59 -5.49 13.95
#